data_AF-A0A5C8QKV3-F1
#
_entry.id   AF-A0A5C8QKV3-F1
#
_cell.length_a   1.000
_cell.length_b   1.000
_cell.length_c   1.000
_cell.angle_alpha   90.00
_cell.angle_beta   90.00
_cell.angle_gamma   90.00
#
_symmetry.space_group_name_H-M   'P 1'
#
loop_
_entity.id
_entity.type
_entity.pdbx_description
1 polymer ?
#
loop_
_entity_poly.entity_id
_entity_poly.type
_entity_poly.pdbx_seq_one_letter_code
_entity_poly.pdbx_strand_id
1 'polypeptide(L)'
;MATGTERPQLSTGVHDKSRAAIPARHLRTDRWWLAPAATAAGLLAFVVYSTWRAFGNAHYYAAPYVSPFYSPCLAENCEPMKSGPNLEIFGSWWGLSPALIILVFPLGFRMTCYYYRKAYYRGFWASPPACAVAEPHKKYSGETRFPLLLQNLHRYFFYAAVPVAVILTYDTVLAFRNSDYEWGHMGLGTIIMIVNIVLIWAYTLSCHSCRHVIGGKLKHFSKHPVRYRLWGWVGKLNHRHMQLAWASLISVALADFYVYLLASGVFDDPRLF
;
A
#
# COMPACT_ATOMS: atom_id res chain seq x y z
N MET A 1 -38.97 21.89 41.47
CA MET A 1 -37.68 22.54 41.12
C MET A 1 -36.57 21.53 41.39
N ALA A 2 -36.00 20.93 40.34
CA ALA A 2 -34.90 19.98 40.48
C ALA A 2 -33.58 20.72 40.28
N THR A 3 -32.76 20.77 41.35
CA THR A 3 -31.41 21.31 41.34
C THR A 3 -30.47 20.33 40.63
N GLY A 4 -30.08 20.66 39.39
CA GLY A 4 -29.06 19.92 38.65
C GLY A 4 -27.68 20.11 39.28
N THR A 5 -27.14 19.06 39.87
CA THR A 5 -25.73 18.97 40.29
C THR A 5 -24.87 18.59 39.08
N GLU A 6 -24.54 19.57 38.26
CA GLU A 6 -23.54 19.39 37.21
C GLU A 6 -22.15 19.30 37.87
N ARG A 7 -21.47 18.16 37.71
CA ARG A 7 -20.12 17.97 38.25
C ARG A 7 -19.17 18.98 37.58
N PRO A 8 -18.28 19.67 38.32
CA PRO A 8 -17.27 20.53 37.71
C PRO A 8 -16.44 19.69 36.74
N GLN A 9 -16.40 20.09 35.47
CA GLN A 9 -15.42 19.57 34.54
C GLN A 9 -14.04 19.92 35.09
N LEU A 10 -13.33 18.93 35.64
CA LEU A 10 -11.92 19.05 35.99
C LEU A 10 -11.18 19.49 34.72
N SER A 11 -10.73 20.73 34.73
CA SER A 11 -10.09 21.42 33.63
C SER A 11 -8.68 20.85 33.40
N THR A 12 -8.58 19.72 32.70
CA THR A 12 -7.28 19.16 32.32
C THR A 12 -6.72 19.88 31.09
N GLY A 13 -5.41 20.14 31.06
CA GLY A 13 -4.73 20.79 29.94
C GLY A 13 -4.60 22.31 30.08
N VAL A 14 -4.77 23.05 28.98
CA VAL A 14 -4.62 24.54 28.91
C VAL A 14 -5.64 25.32 29.75
N HIS A 15 -6.55 24.62 30.43
CA HIS A 15 -7.56 25.18 31.31
C HIS A 15 -7.20 25.04 32.80
N ASP A 16 -6.04 24.47 33.14
CA ASP A 16 -5.48 24.46 34.50
C ASP A 16 -5.04 25.87 34.92
N LYS A 17 -5.29 26.25 36.18
CA LYS A 17 -5.04 27.59 36.73
C LYS A 17 -3.57 28.06 36.61
N SER A 18 -2.63 27.14 36.44
CA SER A 18 -1.19 27.44 36.31
C SER A 18 -0.72 27.72 34.88
N ARG A 19 -1.59 27.56 33.86
CA ARG A 19 -1.23 27.80 32.45
C ARG A 19 -2.06 28.91 31.82
N ALA A 20 -1.46 29.63 30.88
CA ALA A 20 -2.12 30.71 30.15
C ALA A 20 -3.39 30.19 29.43
N ALA A 21 -4.52 30.85 29.69
CA ALA A 21 -5.78 30.54 29.01
C ALA A 21 -5.71 31.02 27.55
N ILE A 22 -5.47 30.09 26.64
CA ILE A 22 -5.45 30.36 25.19
C ILE A 22 -6.83 30.06 24.62
N PRO A 23 -7.61 31.06 24.16
CA PRO A 23 -8.93 30.82 23.59
C PRO A 23 -8.88 30.14 22.22
N ALA A 24 -7.77 30.27 21.50
CA ALA A 24 -7.57 29.64 20.21
C ALA A 24 -7.37 28.13 20.35
N ARG A 25 -8.07 27.35 19.51
CA ARG A 25 -7.98 25.87 19.49
C ARG A 25 -6.57 25.34 19.18
N HIS A 26 -5.78 26.10 18.42
CA HIS A 26 -4.36 25.88 18.20
C HIS A 26 -3.65 27.20 17.85
N LEU A 27 -2.33 27.25 18.06
CA LEU A 27 -1.50 28.43 17.77
C LEU A 27 -0.82 28.38 16.39
N ARG A 28 -1.03 27.32 15.61
CA ARG A 28 -0.44 27.20 14.27
C ARG A 28 -1.10 28.17 13.28
N THR A 29 -0.26 28.96 12.61
CA THR A 29 -0.64 29.93 11.56
C THR A 29 -0.21 29.50 10.16
N ASP A 30 0.60 28.46 10.06
CA ASP A 30 1.10 27.92 8.80
C ASP A 30 0.08 26.98 8.11
N ARG A 31 0.34 26.57 6.87
CA ARG A 31 -0.53 25.65 6.10
C ARG A 31 -0.39 24.19 6.55
N TRP A 32 -0.54 23.94 7.84
CA TRP A 32 -0.38 22.63 8.46
C TRP A 32 -1.31 21.55 7.89
N TRP A 33 -2.45 21.95 7.33
CA TRP A 33 -3.45 21.08 6.71
C TRP A 33 -3.03 20.57 5.33
N LEU A 34 -2.08 21.23 4.66
CA LEU A 34 -1.75 20.94 3.26
C LEU A 34 -1.19 19.52 3.08
N ALA A 35 -0.23 19.13 3.92
CA ALA A 35 0.38 17.80 3.84
C ALA A 35 -0.62 16.64 4.08
N PRO A 36 -1.46 16.64 5.14
CA PRO A 36 -2.48 15.61 5.31
C PRO A 36 -3.56 15.65 4.23
N ALA A 37 -3.94 16.84 3.74
CA ALA A 37 -4.91 16.97 2.65
C ALA A 37 -4.37 16.40 1.32
N ALA A 38 -3.13 16.73 0.94
CA ALA A 38 -2.49 16.18 -0.26
C ALA A 38 -2.34 14.66 -0.18
N THR A 39 -1.99 14.14 0.99
CA THR A 39 -1.92 12.70 1.25
C THR A 39 -3.29 12.05 1.10
N ALA A 40 -4.33 12.62 1.71
CA ALA A 40 -5.70 12.12 1.61
C ALA A 40 -6.21 12.15 0.16
N ALA A 41 -5.96 13.24 -0.59
CA ALA A 41 -6.34 13.37 -1.99
C ALA A 41 -5.66 12.30 -2.86
N GLY A 42 -4.34 12.11 -2.72
CA GLY A 42 -3.61 11.09 -3.48
C GLY A 42 -4.09 9.66 -3.18
N LEU A 43 -4.33 9.34 -1.90
CA LEU A 43 -4.88 8.04 -1.51
C LEU A 43 -6.32 7.86 -2.01
N LEU A 44 -7.16 8.89 -1.94
CA LEU A 44 -8.52 8.84 -2.45
C LEU A 44 -8.55 8.62 -3.96
N ALA A 45 -7.72 9.34 -4.71
CA ALA A 45 -7.58 9.15 -6.15
C ALA A 45 -7.17 7.71 -6.49
N PHE A 46 -6.19 7.17 -5.76
CA PHE A 46 -5.79 5.77 -5.92
C PHE A 46 -6.93 4.80 -5.58
N VAL A 47 -7.69 5.03 -4.50
CA VAL A 47 -8.82 4.17 -4.12
C VAL A 47 -9.91 4.20 -5.19
N VAL A 48 -10.27 5.37 -5.72
CA VAL A 48 -11.24 5.51 -6.81
C VAL A 48 -10.75 4.75 -8.04
N TYR A 49 -9.50 4.97 -8.45
CA TYR A 49 -8.87 4.28 -9.58
C TYR A 49 -8.86 2.76 -9.39
N SER A 50 -8.36 2.28 -8.24
CA SER A 50 -8.26 0.85 -7.96
C SER A 50 -9.62 0.19 -7.84
N THR A 51 -10.65 0.91 -7.35
CA THR A 51 -12.01 0.39 -7.30
C THR A 51 -12.56 0.22 -8.70
N TRP A 52 -12.45 1.24 -9.55
CA TRP A 52 -12.87 1.14 -10.95
C TRP A 52 -12.20 -0.03 -11.66
N ARG A 53 -10.87 -0.15 -11.53
CA ARG A 53 -10.11 -1.24 -12.14
C ARG A 53 -10.49 -2.60 -11.55
N ALA A 54 -10.58 -2.72 -10.22
CA ALA A 54 -10.92 -3.98 -9.57
C ALA A 54 -12.30 -4.50 -9.97
N PHE A 55 -13.30 -3.64 -10.16
CA PHE A 55 -14.65 -4.06 -10.57
C PHE A 55 -14.83 -4.16 -12.09
N GLY A 56 -13.96 -3.54 -12.89
CA GLY A 56 -14.10 -3.50 -14.34
C GLY A 56 -14.01 -4.86 -15.04
N ASN A 57 -13.27 -5.81 -14.46
CA ASN A 57 -13.10 -7.19 -14.96
C ASN A 57 -12.81 -7.30 -16.46
N ALA A 58 -12.10 -6.33 -17.03
CA ALA A 58 -11.80 -6.27 -18.46
C ALA A 58 -10.50 -5.50 -18.70
N HIS A 59 -9.91 -5.72 -19.89
CA HIS A 59 -8.72 -5.01 -20.36
C HIS A 59 -7.60 -5.02 -19.31
N TYR A 60 -7.22 -6.21 -18.85
CA TYR A 60 -6.15 -6.40 -17.87
C TYR A 60 -5.03 -7.29 -18.39
N TYR A 61 -5.15 -7.80 -19.61
CA TYR A 61 -4.13 -8.57 -20.30
C TYR A 61 -3.98 -8.08 -21.74
N ALA A 62 -2.74 -7.82 -22.14
CA ALA A 62 -2.35 -7.49 -23.51
C ALA A 62 -0.99 -8.12 -23.75
N ALA A 63 -0.95 -9.24 -24.47
CA ALA A 63 0.24 -10.08 -24.57
C ALA A 63 1.51 -9.27 -24.94
N PRO A 64 2.62 -9.42 -24.17
CA PRO A 64 2.82 -10.36 -23.07
C PRO A 64 2.47 -9.82 -21.66
N TYR A 65 1.96 -8.59 -21.55
CA TYR A 65 1.80 -7.86 -20.29
C TYR A 65 0.49 -8.18 -19.58
N VAL A 66 0.57 -8.40 -18.28
CA VAL A 66 -0.57 -8.52 -17.37
C VAL A 66 -0.58 -7.38 -16.37
N SER A 67 -1.77 -6.87 -16.06
CA SER A 67 -1.96 -5.91 -14.99
C SER A 67 -1.54 -6.50 -13.63
N PRO A 68 -0.77 -5.77 -12.82
CA PRO A 68 -0.42 -6.20 -11.46
C PRO A 68 -1.62 -6.29 -10.51
N PHE A 69 -2.81 -5.81 -10.90
CA PHE A 69 -4.05 -5.97 -10.11
C PHE A 69 -4.74 -7.32 -10.34
N TYR A 70 -4.40 -8.01 -11.44
CA TYR A 70 -5.05 -9.26 -11.87
C TYR A 70 -4.13 -10.48 -11.80
N SER A 71 -2.86 -10.30 -11.39
CA SER A 71 -1.88 -11.38 -11.27
C SER A 71 -1.46 -11.67 -9.82
N PRO A 72 -1.36 -12.95 -9.40
CA PRO A 72 -1.80 -14.15 -10.12
C PRO A 72 -3.30 -14.17 -10.36
N CYS A 73 -3.72 -14.85 -11.43
CA CYS A 73 -5.11 -15.21 -11.59
C CYS A 73 -5.44 -16.36 -10.63
N LEU A 74 -6.35 -16.11 -9.68
CA LEU A 74 -6.79 -17.11 -8.72
C LEU A 74 -8.16 -17.70 -9.04
N ALA A 75 -8.89 -17.18 -10.03
CA ALA A 75 -10.26 -17.60 -10.35
C ALA A 75 -10.39 -18.16 -11.77
N GLU A 76 -11.30 -19.09 -12.01
CA GLU A 76 -11.53 -19.69 -13.35
C GLU A 76 -12.00 -18.66 -14.39
N ASN A 77 -12.56 -17.53 -13.98
CA ASN A 77 -13.12 -16.51 -14.87
C ASN A 77 -12.10 -15.46 -15.35
N CYS A 78 -10.80 -15.71 -15.19
CA CYS A 78 -9.78 -14.86 -15.78
C CYS A 78 -9.54 -15.17 -17.26
N GLU A 79 -9.00 -14.19 -17.98
CA GLU A 79 -8.36 -14.40 -19.27
C GLU A 79 -7.09 -15.26 -19.10
N PRO A 80 -6.97 -16.41 -19.77
CA PRO A 80 -5.81 -17.29 -19.64
C PRO A 80 -4.52 -16.64 -20.17
N MET A 81 -3.57 -16.41 -19.27
CA MET A 81 -2.27 -15.84 -19.65
C MET A 81 -1.31 -16.96 -20.07
N LYS A 82 -0.79 -16.94 -21.30
CA LYS A 82 0.08 -18.02 -21.79
C LYS A 82 1.38 -18.12 -20.98
N SER A 83 1.56 -19.27 -20.33
CA SER A 83 2.65 -19.54 -19.36
C SER A 83 2.66 -18.59 -18.17
N GLY A 84 1.56 -17.87 -17.93
CA GLY A 84 1.39 -16.99 -16.77
C GLY A 84 0.96 -17.76 -15.52
N PRO A 85 0.93 -17.08 -14.37
CA PRO A 85 0.53 -17.64 -13.08
C PRO A 85 -1.00 -17.76 -12.96
N ASN A 86 -1.60 -18.68 -13.73
CA ASN A 86 -3.02 -19.05 -13.65
C ASN A 86 -3.16 -20.20 -12.64
N LEU A 87 -3.67 -19.91 -11.44
CA LEU A 87 -3.75 -20.87 -10.33
C LEU A 87 -5.17 -21.40 -10.06
N GLU A 88 -6.21 -20.83 -10.69
CA GLU A 88 -7.60 -21.34 -10.76
C GLU A 88 -8.12 -22.01 -9.46
N ILE A 89 -7.79 -21.42 -8.30
CA ILE A 89 -8.14 -21.96 -6.97
C ILE A 89 -9.64 -21.74 -6.69
N PHE A 90 -10.19 -20.64 -7.20
CA PHE A 90 -11.58 -20.26 -7.09
C PHE A 90 -12.31 -20.69 -8.37
N GLY A 91 -13.17 -21.70 -8.24
CA GLY A 91 -13.90 -22.22 -9.39
C GLY A 91 -14.98 -21.29 -9.95
N SER A 92 -15.73 -21.79 -10.93
CA SER A 92 -16.83 -21.11 -11.64
C SER A 92 -17.91 -20.45 -10.76
N TRP A 93 -18.00 -20.79 -9.47
CA TRP A 93 -18.89 -20.12 -8.52
C TRP A 93 -18.50 -18.67 -8.24
N TRP A 94 -17.25 -18.28 -8.48
CA TRP A 94 -16.78 -16.91 -8.33
C TRP A 94 -17.15 -16.06 -9.56
N GLY A 95 -18.33 -15.43 -9.52
CA GLY A 95 -18.82 -14.57 -10.61
C GLY A 95 -18.30 -13.12 -10.59
N LEU A 96 -17.53 -12.74 -9.58
CA LEU A 96 -16.97 -11.38 -9.46
C LEU A 96 -15.59 -11.28 -10.13
N SER A 97 -15.09 -10.06 -10.27
CA SER A 97 -13.75 -9.82 -10.81
C SER A 97 -12.65 -10.58 -10.04
N PRO A 98 -11.71 -11.27 -10.71
CA PRO A 98 -10.58 -11.94 -10.07
C PRO A 98 -9.69 -10.99 -9.26
N ALA A 99 -9.57 -9.73 -9.69
CA ALA A 99 -8.76 -8.72 -9.01
C ALA A 99 -9.16 -8.55 -7.53
N LEU A 100 -10.45 -8.71 -7.20
CA LEU A 100 -10.95 -8.57 -5.83
C LEU A 100 -10.34 -9.60 -4.87
N ILE A 101 -9.97 -10.78 -5.36
CA ILE A 101 -9.35 -11.82 -4.55
C ILE A 101 -7.91 -11.43 -4.24
N ILE A 102 -7.13 -11.15 -5.27
CA ILE A 102 -5.69 -10.92 -5.12
C ILE A 102 -5.40 -9.56 -4.46
N LEU A 103 -6.20 -8.52 -4.72
CA LEU A 103 -5.97 -7.18 -4.18
C LEU A 103 -6.08 -7.10 -2.66
N VAL A 104 -6.76 -8.05 -2.00
CA VAL A 104 -6.83 -8.13 -0.52
C VAL A 104 -5.44 -8.19 0.10
N PHE A 105 -4.49 -8.90 -0.51
CA PHE A 105 -3.15 -9.06 0.05
C PHE A 105 -2.29 -7.78 -0.02
N PRO A 106 -2.05 -7.16 -1.19
CA PRO A 106 -1.29 -5.91 -1.27
C PRO A 106 -2.05 -4.74 -0.64
N LEU A 107 -3.39 -4.69 -0.70
CA LEU A 107 -4.18 -3.68 -0.01
C LEU A 107 -4.06 -3.86 1.50
N GLY A 108 -4.24 -5.07 2.01
CA GLY A 108 -4.07 -5.38 3.43
C GLY A 108 -2.66 -5.05 3.92
N PHE A 109 -1.62 -5.37 3.14
CA PHE A 109 -0.25 -5.03 3.47
C PHE A 109 -0.03 -3.51 3.57
N ARG A 110 -0.59 -2.72 2.64
CA ARG A 110 -0.54 -1.26 2.70
C ARG A 110 -1.38 -0.69 3.83
N MET A 111 -2.66 -1.07 3.94
CA MET A 111 -3.61 -0.55 4.92
C MET A 111 -3.22 -0.85 6.37
N THR A 112 -2.50 -1.94 6.62
CA THR A 112 -2.01 -2.29 7.96
C THR A 112 -0.64 -1.70 8.28
N CYS A 113 0.05 -1.12 7.29
CA CYS A 113 1.37 -0.52 7.47
C CYS A 113 1.30 0.71 8.37
N TYR A 114 2.26 0.85 9.28
CA TYR A 114 2.37 1.99 10.18
C TYR A 114 2.38 3.34 9.44
N TYR A 115 3.02 3.40 8.26
CA TYR A 115 3.04 4.61 7.45
C TYR A 115 1.64 4.99 6.95
N TYR A 116 0.93 4.06 6.29
CA TYR A 116 -0.41 4.31 5.78
C TYR A 116 -1.39 4.58 6.93
N ARG A 117 -1.24 3.91 8.07
CA ARG A 117 -1.99 4.21 9.30
C ARG A 117 -1.89 5.65 9.71
N LYS A 118 -0.66 6.14 9.81
CA LYS A 118 -0.41 7.56 10.08
C LYS A 118 -1.05 8.45 8.99
N ALA A 119 -0.95 8.06 7.72
CA ALA A 119 -1.49 8.83 6.60
C ALA A 119 -3.01 8.98 6.70
N TYR A 120 -3.76 7.89 6.85
CA TYR A 120 -5.22 7.96 6.91
C TYR A 120 -5.74 8.47 8.26
N TYR A 121 -5.06 8.20 9.38
CA TYR A 121 -5.44 8.80 10.67
C TYR A 121 -5.32 10.32 10.64
N ARG A 122 -4.29 10.86 10.00
CA ARG A 122 -4.11 12.31 9.87
C ARG A 122 -5.01 12.93 8.81
N GLY A 123 -5.11 12.28 7.65
CA GLY A 123 -5.80 12.79 6.47
C GLY A 123 -7.33 12.66 6.54
N PHE A 124 -7.83 11.49 6.94
CA PHE A 124 -9.28 11.20 6.94
C PHE A 124 -9.90 11.29 8.33
N TRP A 125 -9.21 10.83 9.39
CA TRP A 125 -9.75 10.85 10.76
C TRP A 125 -9.39 12.09 11.57
N ALA A 126 -8.41 12.90 11.14
CA ALA A 126 -7.88 14.02 11.91
C ALA A 126 -7.44 13.64 13.34
N SER A 127 -6.70 12.52 13.52
CA SER A 127 -6.30 11.98 14.82
C SER A 127 -4.77 11.91 15.04
N PRO A 128 -4.15 12.95 15.64
CA PRO A 128 -4.38 14.37 15.35
C PRO A 128 -3.84 14.72 13.95
N PRO A 129 -4.41 15.71 13.22
CA PRO A 129 -4.05 15.99 11.83
C PRO A 129 -2.62 16.52 11.68
N ALA A 130 -2.11 17.26 12.67
CA ALA A 130 -0.76 17.79 12.70
C ALA A 130 -0.27 17.97 14.14
N CYS A 131 1.04 18.11 14.32
CA CYS A 131 1.61 18.49 15.62
C CYS A 131 1.03 19.84 16.07
N ALA A 132 0.75 19.97 17.36
CA ALA A 132 0.12 21.16 17.97
C ALA A 132 -1.28 21.52 17.44
N VAL A 133 -1.95 20.61 16.73
CA VAL A 133 -3.36 20.74 16.34
C VAL A 133 -4.14 19.63 17.06
N ALA A 134 -5.02 20.02 17.97
CA ALA A 134 -5.78 19.08 18.79
C ALA A 134 -6.70 18.20 17.93
N GLU A 135 -6.76 16.91 18.25
CA GLU A 135 -7.71 16.00 17.62
C GLU A 135 -9.16 16.38 17.99
N PRO A 136 -10.14 16.18 17.09
CA PRO A 136 -11.54 16.41 17.39
C PRO A 136 -12.17 15.29 18.23
N HIS A 137 -11.52 14.12 18.30
CA HIS A 137 -12.06 12.93 18.98
C HIS A 137 -11.87 13.02 20.49
N LYS A 138 -12.93 12.68 21.23
CA LYS A 138 -12.92 12.69 22.71
C LYS A 138 -12.40 11.39 23.34
N LYS A 139 -12.39 10.30 22.57
CA LYS A 139 -12.05 8.95 23.04
C LYS A 139 -11.27 8.23 21.95
N TYR A 140 -10.21 7.53 22.35
CA TYR A 140 -9.47 6.61 21.50
C TYR A 140 -9.55 5.21 22.10
N SER A 141 -10.14 4.26 21.38
CA SER A 141 -10.26 2.88 21.84
C SER A 141 -8.98 2.06 21.66
N GLY A 142 -7.95 2.61 21.01
CA GLY A 142 -6.79 1.84 20.60
C GLY A 142 -7.07 0.87 19.46
N GLU A 143 -6.04 0.13 19.08
CA GLU A 143 -6.05 -0.94 18.06
C GLU A 143 -6.42 -2.30 18.66
N THR A 144 -7.21 -2.30 19.73
CA THR A 144 -7.61 -3.51 20.48
C THR A 144 -9.02 -3.97 20.16
N ARG A 145 -9.80 -3.16 19.41
CA ARG A 145 -11.20 -3.44 19.06
C ARG A 145 -11.41 -3.44 17.56
N PHE A 146 -12.32 -4.28 17.07
CA PHE A 146 -12.77 -4.26 15.68
C PHE A 146 -13.34 -2.88 15.31
N PRO A 147 -13.02 -2.31 14.12
CA PRO A 147 -12.18 -2.88 13.05
C PRO A 147 -10.66 -2.60 13.20
N LEU A 148 -10.24 -1.74 14.13
CA LEU A 148 -8.84 -1.33 14.30
C LEU A 148 -7.91 -2.47 14.76
N LEU A 149 -8.44 -3.58 15.28
CA LEU A 149 -7.65 -4.78 15.59
C LEU A 149 -6.91 -5.34 14.36
N LEU A 150 -7.50 -5.23 13.16
CA LEU A 150 -6.91 -5.73 11.92
C LEU A 150 -5.57 -5.07 11.59
N GLN A 151 -5.32 -3.89 12.17
CA GLN A 151 -4.09 -3.14 12.02
C GLN A 151 -2.87 -3.89 12.58
N ASN A 152 -3.07 -4.82 13.51
CA ASN A 152 -2.02 -5.68 14.05
C ASN A 152 -1.60 -6.82 13.11
N LEU A 153 -2.33 -7.03 12.01
CA LEU A 153 -2.08 -8.13 11.07
C LEU A 153 -0.96 -7.83 10.06
N HIS A 154 -0.32 -6.66 10.12
CA HIS A 154 0.69 -6.24 9.14
C HIS A 154 1.81 -7.27 8.92
N ARG A 155 2.24 -7.95 9.99
CA ARG A 155 3.26 -9.00 9.89
C ARG A 155 2.78 -10.20 9.06
N TYR A 156 1.50 -10.57 9.14
CA TYR A 156 0.95 -11.67 8.35
C TYR A 156 0.75 -11.25 6.89
N PHE A 157 0.27 -10.04 6.65
CA PHE A 157 0.20 -9.49 5.30
C PHE A 157 1.57 -9.37 4.63
N PHE A 158 2.64 -9.09 5.39
CA PHE A 158 4.00 -9.13 4.84
C PHE A 158 4.35 -10.52 4.28
N TYR A 159 4.02 -11.60 4.99
CA TYR A 159 4.29 -12.95 4.51
C TYR A 159 3.43 -13.32 3.30
N ALA A 160 2.21 -12.79 3.18
CA ALA A 160 1.38 -12.97 2.00
C ALA A 160 1.84 -12.10 0.81
N ALA A 161 2.35 -10.90 1.06
CA ALA A 161 2.80 -9.98 0.01
C ALA A 161 4.09 -10.44 -0.68
N VAL A 162 4.97 -11.19 0.01
CA VAL A 162 6.21 -11.70 -0.57
C VAL A 162 5.96 -12.66 -1.75
N PRO A 163 5.13 -13.71 -1.62
CA PRO A 163 4.73 -14.54 -2.76
C PRO A 163 4.11 -13.75 -3.91
N VAL A 164 3.25 -12.76 -3.62
CA VAL A 164 2.67 -11.90 -4.66
C VAL A 164 3.78 -11.14 -5.40
N ALA A 165 4.75 -10.57 -4.69
CA ALA A 165 5.89 -9.90 -5.33
C ALA A 165 6.75 -10.87 -6.16
N VAL A 166 6.93 -12.12 -5.73
CA VAL A 166 7.62 -13.14 -6.52
C VAL A 166 6.86 -13.43 -7.81
N ILE A 167 5.53 -13.56 -7.76
CA ILE A 167 4.70 -13.79 -8.95
C ILE A 167 4.77 -12.60 -9.91
N LEU A 168 4.66 -11.37 -9.40
CA LEU A 168 4.82 -10.17 -10.23
C LEU A 168 6.24 -10.05 -10.83
N THR A 169 7.24 -10.64 -10.17
CA THR A 169 8.60 -10.77 -10.75
C THR A 169 8.60 -11.75 -11.91
N TYR A 170 7.90 -12.87 -11.78
CA TYR A 170 7.73 -13.83 -12.87
C TYR A 170 7.01 -13.20 -14.07
N ASP A 171 5.93 -12.45 -13.84
CA ASP A 171 5.24 -11.70 -14.91
C ASP A 171 6.17 -10.69 -15.60
N THR A 172 7.02 -10.03 -14.83
CA THR A 172 8.02 -9.10 -15.38
C THR A 172 9.05 -9.84 -16.24
N VAL A 173 9.43 -11.07 -15.90
CA VAL A 173 10.28 -11.90 -16.77
C VAL A 173 9.53 -12.26 -18.06
N LEU A 174 8.27 -12.67 -17.95
CA LEU A 174 7.42 -12.98 -19.11
C LEU A 174 7.20 -11.78 -20.04
N ALA A 175 7.33 -10.56 -19.51
CA ALA A 175 7.25 -9.30 -20.24
C ALA A 175 8.41 -9.08 -21.24
N PHE A 176 9.44 -9.93 -21.23
CA PHE A 176 10.51 -9.95 -22.25
C PHE A 176 10.15 -10.78 -23.50
N ARG A 177 8.85 -11.06 -23.68
CA ARG A 177 8.31 -11.69 -24.87
C ARG A 177 7.66 -10.66 -25.81
N ASN A 178 7.36 -11.03 -27.05
CA ASN A 178 6.46 -10.26 -27.90
C ASN A 178 5.00 -10.74 -27.77
N SER A 179 4.10 -10.17 -28.58
CA SER A 179 2.68 -10.59 -28.67
C SER A 179 2.52 -12.04 -29.13
N ASP A 180 3.47 -12.55 -29.91
CA ASP A 180 3.51 -13.93 -30.41
C ASP A 180 4.21 -14.90 -29.43
N TYR A 181 4.62 -14.39 -28.26
CA TYR A 181 5.28 -15.11 -27.17
C TYR A 181 6.70 -15.60 -27.45
N GLU A 182 7.37 -15.01 -28.42
CA GLU A 182 8.80 -15.21 -28.69
C GLU A 182 9.61 -14.43 -27.67
N TRP A 183 10.80 -14.93 -27.30
CA TRP A 183 11.65 -14.32 -26.26
C TRP A 183 12.68 -13.35 -26.85
N GLY A 184 13.19 -12.47 -26.00
CA GLY A 184 14.30 -11.57 -26.34
C GLY A 184 13.84 -10.18 -26.79
N HIS A 185 12.60 -9.84 -26.50
CA HIS A 185 12.01 -8.55 -26.86
C HIS A 185 11.88 -7.64 -25.64
N MET A 186 11.92 -6.34 -25.88
CA MET A 186 11.70 -5.33 -24.85
C MET A 186 10.92 -4.17 -25.44
N GLY A 187 9.77 -3.88 -24.84
CA GLY A 187 8.98 -2.69 -25.13
C GLY A 187 9.03 -1.68 -23.99
N LEU A 188 8.33 -0.56 -24.18
CA LEU A 188 8.04 0.38 -23.11
C LEU A 188 7.29 -0.31 -21.96
N GLY A 189 6.36 -1.22 -22.27
CA GLY A 189 5.68 -2.02 -21.26
C GLY A 189 6.63 -2.83 -20.38
N THR A 190 7.67 -3.42 -20.96
CA THR A 190 8.68 -4.20 -20.22
C THR A 190 9.44 -3.31 -19.23
N ILE A 191 9.82 -2.10 -19.64
CA ILE A 191 10.47 -1.13 -18.74
C ILE A 191 9.54 -0.74 -17.58
N ILE A 192 8.27 -0.47 -17.89
CA ILE A 192 7.27 -0.12 -16.87
C ILE A 192 7.10 -1.25 -15.86
N MET A 193 7.04 -2.51 -16.32
CA MET A 193 6.96 -3.69 -15.45
C MET A 193 8.20 -3.83 -14.56
N ILE A 194 9.41 -3.63 -15.11
CA ILE A 194 10.67 -3.65 -14.35
C ILE A 194 10.68 -2.57 -13.26
N VAL A 195 10.37 -1.32 -13.62
CA VAL A 195 10.34 -0.21 -12.66
C VAL A 195 9.32 -0.51 -11.56
N ASN A 196 8.13 -1.00 -11.94
CA ASN A 196 7.09 -1.37 -10.99
C ASN A 196 7.56 -2.45 -10.01
N ILE A 197 8.11 -3.56 -10.49
CA ILE A 197 8.50 -4.65 -9.60
C ILE A 197 9.70 -4.29 -8.71
N VAL A 198 10.65 -3.50 -9.21
CA VAL A 198 11.77 -2.97 -8.40
C VAL A 198 11.23 -2.09 -7.27
N LEU A 199 10.26 -1.22 -7.55
CA LEU A 199 9.64 -0.38 -6.53
C LEU A 199 8.79 -1.18 -5.53
N ILE A 200 8.10 -2.23 -5.97
CA ILE A 200 7.36 -3.15 -5.09
C ILE A 200 8.32 -3.88 -4.14
N TRP A 201 9.45 -4.41 -4.64
CA TRP A 201 10.47 -5.03 -3.80
C TRP A 201 11.10 -4.03 -2.84
N ALA A 202 11.45 -2.83 -3.32
CA ALA A 202 12.02 -1.79 -2.47
C ALA A 202 11.05 -1.41 -1.33
N TYR A 203 9.75 -1.26 -1.61
CA TYR A 203 8.73 -1.03 -0.59
C TYR A 203 8.61 -2.21 0.38
N THR A 204 8.55 -3.44 -0.12
CA THR A 204 8.40 -4.65 0.70
C THR A 204 9.60 -4.87 1.61
N LEU A 205 10.81 -4.75 1.08
CA LEU A 205 12.06 -4.96 1.83
C LEU A 205 12.40 -3.80 2.76
N SER A 206 11.87 -2.60 2.54
CA SER A 206 12.07 -1.44 3.43
C SER A 206 11.18 -1.45 4.67
N CYS A 207 10.25 -2.41 4.82
CA CYS A 207 9.31 -2.41 5.94
C CYS A 207 9.95 -2.83 7.29
N HIS A 208 9.33 -2.40 8.40
CA HIS A 208 9.76 -2.80 9.74
C HIS A 208 9.63 -4.31 9.98
N SER A 209 8.64 -4.98 9.37
CA SER A 209 8.49 -6.43 9.43
C SER A 209 9.71 -7.15 8.84
N CYS A 210 10.21 -6.71 7.68
CA CYS A 210 11.41 -7.27 7.06
C CYS A 210 12.65 -7.04 7.93
N ARG A 211 12.81 -5.83 8.47
CA ARG A 211 13.89 -5.50 9.42
C ARG A 211 13.86 -6.42 10.64
N HIS A 212 12.67 -6.69 11.18
CA HIS A 212 12.48 -7.61 12.29
C HIS A 212 12.76 -9.07 11.91
N VAL A 213 12.37 -9.54 10.73
CA VAL A 213 12.70 -10.89 10.24
C VAL A 213 14.22 -11.08 10.15
N ILE A 214 14.94 -10.09 9.62
CA ILE A 214 16.39 -10.20 9.42
C ILE A 214 17.16 -10.07 10.74
N GLY A 215 16.89 -9.03 11.54
CA GLY A 215 17.68 -8.71 12.73
C GLY A 215 17.02 -9.03 14.07
N GLY A 216 15.77 -9.48 14.07
CA GLY A 216 15.02 -9.75 15.29
C GLY A 216 15.65 -10.85 16.13
N LYS A 217 15.56 -10.67 17.45
CA LYS A 217 16.07 -11.58 18.50
C LYS A 217 17.60 -11.82 18.48
N LEU A 218 18.36 -11.04 17.71
CA LEU A 218 19.82 -11.09 17.76
C LEU A 218 20.32 -10.48 19.07
N LYS A 219 21.08 -11.27 19.86
CA LYS A 219 21.72 -10.80 21.10
C LYS A 219 23.16 -10.29 20.89
N HIS A 220 23.83 -10.74 19.82
CA HIS A 220 25.22 -10.39 19.51
C HIS A 220 25.39 -10.15 18.01
N PHE A 221 25.69 -8.93 17.58
CA PHE A 221 25.92 -8.65 16.16
C PHE A 221 27.25 -9.17 15.64
N SER A 222 28.29 -9.22 16.49
CA SER A 222 29.61 -9.74 16.14
C SER A 222 29.60 -11.22 15.74
N LYS A 223 28.71 -12.02 16.34
CA LYS A 223 28.55 -13.46 16.02
C LYS A 223 27.64 -13.73 14.81
N HIS A 224 26.97 -12.70 14.28
CA HIS A 224 26.04 -12.82 13.15
C HIS A 224 26.29 -11.72 12.09
N PRO A 225 27.50 -11.65 11.51
CA PRO A 225 27.90 -10.53 10.65
C PRO A 225 27.05 -10.41 9.37
N VAL A 226 26.60 -11.54 8.80
CA VAL A 226 25.72 -11.53 7.61
C VAL A 226 24.36 -10.93 7.93
N ARG A 227 23.70 -11.38 9.01
CA ARG A 227 22.41 -10.84 9.44
C ARG A 227 22.51 -9.36 9.83
N TYR A 228 23.60 -8.97 10.49
CA TYR A 228 23.86 -7.57 10.81
C TYR A 228 24.01 -6.70 9.54
N ARG A 229 24.77 -7.18 8.55
CA ARG A 229 24.90 -6.50 7.24
C ARG A 229 23.53 -6.33 6.56
N LEU A 230 22.77 -7.42 6.41
CA LEU A 230 21.43 -7.38 5.81
C LEU A 230 20.48 -6.45 6.57
N TRP A 231 20.52 -6.47 7.91
CA TRP A 231 19.74 -5.56 8.75
C TRP A 231 20.13 -4.10 8.53
N GLY A 232 21.42 -3.82 8.32
CA GLY A 232 21.93 -2.50 7.96
C GLY A 232 21.41 -2.03 6.59
N TRP A 233 21.42 -2.89 5.57
CA TRP A 233 20.84 -2.59 4.26
C TRP A 233 19.34 -2.28 4.34
N VAL A 234 18.57 -3.14 5.01
CA VAL A 234 17.14 -2.91 5.22
C VAL A 234 16.91 -1.67 6.08
N GLY A 235 17.77 -1.39 7.06
CA GLY A 235 17.74 -0.15 7.84
C GLY A 235 17.86 1.10 6.97
N LYS A 236 18.80 1.11 6.01
CA LYS A 236 18.97 2.22 5.06
C LYS A 236 17.71 2.42 4.19
N LEU A 237 17.14 1.34 3.67
CA LEU A 237 15.91 1.39 2.88
C LEU A 237 14.71 1.85 3.71
N ASN A 238 14.61 1.40 4.95
CA ASN A 238 13.53 1.72 5.88
C ASN A 238 13.43 3.23 6.18
N HIS A 239 14.55 3.96 6.18
CA HIS A 239 14.53 5.43 6.33
C HIS A 239 13.78 6.14 5.19
N ARG A 240 13.71 5.51 4.01
CA ARG A 240 12.97 5.99 2.84
C ARG A 240 11.64 5.27 2.63
N HIS A 241 11.17 4.48 3.60
CA HIS A 241 9.98 3.63 3.45
C HIS A 241 8.74 4.43 2.98
N MET A 242 8.54 5.64 3.50
CA MET A 242 7.46 6.53 3.03
C MET A 242 7.57 6.88 1.54
N GLN A 243 8.77 7.22 1.06
CA GLN A 243 9.00 7.57 -0.34
C GLN A 243 8.77 6.37 -1.24
N LEU A 244 9.28 5.20 -0.82
CA LEU A 244 9.09 3.93 -1.53
C LEU A 244 7.62 3.48 -1.54
N ALA A 245 6.87 3.77 -0.48
CA ALA A 245 5.44 3.52 -0.42
C ALA A 245 4.67 4.29 -1.49
N TRP A 246 4.93 5.60 -1.66
CA TRP A 246 4.30 6.39 -2.73
C TRP A 246 4.81 6.02 -4.11
N ALA A 247 6.12 5.84 -4.28
CA ALA A 247 6.69 5.48 -5.56
C ALA A 247 6.11 4.16 -6.07
N SER A 248 6.01 3.14 -5.21
CA SER A 248 5.38 1.85 -5.57
C SER A 248 3.87 1.94 -5.78
N LEU A 249 3.16 2.86 -5.10
CA LEU A 249 1.73 3.09 -5.30
C LEU A 249 1.45 3.74 -6.66
N ILE A 250 2.27 4.72 -7.03
CA ILE A 250 2.18 5.39 -8.33
C ILE A 250 2.59 4.42 -9.44
N SER A 251 3.70 3.68 -9.28
CA SER A 251 4.17 2.74 -10.30
C SER A 251 3.17 1.63 -10.59
N VAL A 252 2.50 1.09 -9.55
CA VAL A 252 1.53 0.01 -9.76
C VAL A 252 0.28 0.52 -10.47
N ALA A 253 -0.17 1.74 -10.16
CA ALA A 253 -1.26 2.38 -10.89
C ALA A 253 -0.88 2.64 -12.36
N LEU A 254 0.33 3.15 -12.60
CA LEU A 254 0.83 3.40 -13.96
C LEU A 254 1.00 2.10 -14.75
N ALA A 255 1.52 1.03 -14.14
CA ALA A 255 1.67 -0.26 -14.80
C ALA A 255 0.31 -0.88 -15.16
N ASP A 256 -0.65 -0.87 -14.24
CA ASP A 256 -2.02 -1.32 -14.55
C ASP A 256 -2.67 -0.46 -15.63
N PHE A 257 -2.54 0.88 -15.55
CA PHE A 257 -3.13 1.78 -16.53
C PHE A 257 -2.50 1.60 -17.92
N TYR A 258 -1.19 1.38 -17.98
CA TYR A 258 -0.50 1.10 -19.22
C TYR A 258 -1.04 -0.17 -19.90
N VAL A 259 -1.15 -1.27 -19.15
CA VAL A 259 -1.74 -2.51 -19.67
C VAL A 259 -3.19 -2.31 -20.08
N TYR A 260 -3.96 -1.53 -19.32
CA TYR A 260 -5.33 -1.17 -19.69
C TYR A 260 -5.40 -0.45 -21.04
N LEU A 261 -4.54 0.54 -21.29
CA LEU A 261 -4.52 1.26 -22.56
C LEU A 261 -4.14 0.38 -23.74
N LEU A 262 -3.16 -0.53 -23.55
CA LEU A 262 -2.82 -1.53 -24.57
C LEU A 262 -3.98 -2.49 -24.84
N ALA A 263 -4.56 -3.05 -23.78
CA ALA A 263 -5.66 -4.03 -23.88
C ALA A 263 -6.97 -3.43 -24.40
N SER A 264 -7.13 -2.11 -24.34
CA SER A 264 -8.27 -1.38 -24.92
C SER A 264 -7.97 -0.87 -26.34
N GLY A 265 -6.78 -1.10 -26.88
CA GLY A 265 -6.40 -0.72 -28.24
C GLY A 265 -6.23 0.79 -28.43
N VAL A 266 -5.93 1.55 -27.38
CA VAL A 266 -5.70 3.00 -27.48
C VAL A 266 -4.41 3.30 -28.25
N PHE A 267 -3.37 2.47 -28.06
CA PHE A 267 -2.12 2.52 -28.81
C PHE A 267 -1.41 1.16 -28.77
N ASP A 268 -0.50 0.95 -29.72
CA ASP A 268 0.36 -0.23 -29.76
C ASP A 268 1.62 -0.05 -28.90
N ASP A 269 2.07 -1.12 -28.25
CA ASP A 269 3.26 -1.10 -27.39
C ASP A 269 4.52 -0.64 -28.16
N PRO A 270 5.13 0.50 -27.79
CA PRO A 270 6.37 0.95 -28.41
C PRO A 270 7.49 -0.05 -28.16
N ARG A 271 8.03 -0.63 -29.24
CA ARG A 271 9.10 -1.63 -29.19
C ARG A 271 10.48 -0.98 -29.22
N LEU A 272 11.43 -1.55 -28.47
CA LEU A 272 12.84 -1.19 -28.51
C LEU A 272 13.63 -2.20 -29.34
N PHE A 273 13.40 -3.50 -29.11
CA PHE A 273 13.90 -4.65 -29.89
C PHE A 273 13.06 -5.89 -29.60
#